data_AF-A0A2A8ZUM4-F1
#
_entry.id   AF-A0A2A8ZUM4-F1
#
_cell.length_a   1.000
_cell.length_b   1.000
_cell.length_c   1.000
_cell.angle_alpha   90.00
_cell.angle_beta   90.00
_cell.angle_gamma   90.00
#
_symmetry.space_group_name_H-M   'P 1'
#
loop_
_entity.id
_entity.type
_entity.pdbx_description
1 polymer ?
#
loop_
_entity_poly.entity_id
_entity_poly.type
_entity_poly.pdbx_seq_one_letter_code
_entity_poly.pdbx_strand_id
1 'polypeptide(L)'
;MLRKRQIILIGTLCIISFLFLGGYLFFNNKSNQEDRLKSSTEGEHQSDLQRKSPELFSKDLNANSDKNKYYFVYLRQGNGNSDTSFVPETLNPGYDKTESMNISISFDDYGIPAKDEKMILIYDYKISESNKQKIKEIAGEENYEKALKEIEERIGEGRASK
;
A
#
# COMPACT_ATOMS: atom_id res chain seq x y z
N MET A 1 -21.06 14.81 49.46
CA MET A 1 -21.51 13.48 48.98
C MET A 1 -22.44 13.67 47.80
N LEU A 2 -22.03 13.26 46.60
CA LEU A 2 -22.89 13.29 45.41
C LEU A 2 -24.03 12.28 45.56
N ARG A 3 -25.27 12.70 45.29
CA ARG A 3 -26.43 11.80 45.39
C ARG A 3 -26.36 10.78 44.25
N LYS A 4 -26.78 9.52 44.50
CA LYS A 4 -26.71 8.41 43.52
C LYS A 4 -27.23 8.77 42.12
N ARG A 5 -28.25 9.64 42.03
CA ARG A 5 -28.82 10.13 40.76
C ARG A 5 -27.85 11.04 39.96
N GLN A 6 -27.02 11.83 40.64
CA GLN A 6 -26.01 12.70 40.01
C GLN A 6 -24.84 11.88 39.44
N ILE A 7 -24.46 10.80 40.11
CA ILE A 7 -23.39 9.90 39.64
C ILE A 7 -23.82 9.19 38.35
N ILE A 8 -25.08 8.75 38.26
CA ILE A 8 -25.63 8.11 37.05
C ILE A 8 -25.70 9.11 35.88
N LEU A 9 -26.10 10.36 36.14
CA LEU A 9 -26.15 11.41 35.12
C LEU A 9 -24.76 11.79 34.59
N ILE A 10 -23.75 11.87 35.46
CA ILE A 10 -22.37 12.17 35.04
C ILE A 10 -21.78 11.00 34.26
N GLY A 11 -22.01 9.76 34.70
CA GLY A 11 -21.54 8.56 33.99
C GLY A 11 -22.12 8.44 32.58
N THR A 12 -23.42 8.68 32.42
CA THR A 12 -24.07 8.67 31.11
C THR A 12 -23.56 9.78 30.19
N LEU A 13 -23.34 10.99 30.73
CA LEU A 13 -22.78 12.11 29.95
C LEU A 13 -21.35 11.81 29.47
N CYS A 14 -20.50 11.19 30.30
CA CYS A 14 -19.14 10.81 29.92
C CYS A 14 -19.13 9.76 28.80
N ILE A 15 -19.98 8.74 28.87
CA ILE A 15 -20.06 7.69 27.85
C ILE A 15 -20.49 8.29 26.50
N ILE A 16 -21.47 9.20 26.51
CA ILE A 16 -21.93 9.88 25.29
C ILE A 16 -20.78 10.72 24.68
N SER A 17 -20.04 11.48 25.50
CA SER A 17 -18.88 12.24 25.01
C SER A 17 -17.79 11.36 24.38
N PHE A 18 -17.50 10.18 24.95
CA PHE A 18 -16.52 9.26 24.35
C PHE A 18 -16.98 8.69 23.00
N LEU A 19 -18.27 8.42 22.83
CA LEU A 19 -18.82 7.96 21.55
C LEU A 19 -18.75 9.06 20.47
N PHE A 20 -19.05 10.32 20.82
CA PHE A 20 -18.93 11.43 19.90
C PHE A 20 -17.48 11.73 19.52
N LEU A 21 -16.55 11.70 20.48
CA LEU A 21 -15.13 11.99 20.21
C LEU A 21 -14.45 10.85 19.43
N GLY A 22 -14.75 9.60 19.78
CA GLY A 22 -14.25 8.42 19.05
C GLY A 22 -14.81 8.34 17.63
N GLY A 23 -16.10 8.60 17.46
CA GLY A 23 -16.73 8.70 16.14
C GLY A 23 -16.14 9.82 15.30
N TYR A 24 -15.95 11.01 15.88
CA TYR A 24 -15.33 12.14 15.18
C TYR A 24 -13.92 11.81 14.68
N LEU A 25 -13.05 11.22 15.50
CA LEU A 25 -11.70 10.83 15.06
C LEU A 25 -11.74 9.74 13.97
N PHE A 26 -12.65 8.79 14.05
CA PHE A 26 -12.80 7.73 13.05
C PHE A 26 -13.27 8.25 11.69
N PHE A 27 -14.25 9.16 11.66
CA PHE A 27 -14.75 9.76 10.42
C PHE A 27 -13.80 10.81 9.84
N ASN A 28 -13.16 11.63 10.67
CA ASN A 28 -12.24 12.68 10.21
C ASN A 28 -10.91 12.10 9.69
N ASN A 29 -10.55 10.87 10.07
CA ASN A 29 -9.41 10.17 9.48
C ASN A 29 -9.77 9.49 8.15
N LYS A 30 -11.06 9.27 7.87
CA LYS A 30 -11.56 8.72 6.61
C LYS A 30 -11.76 9.81 5.53
N SER A 31 -12.12 11.03 5.92
CA SER A 31 -12.34 12.16 4.97
C SER A 31 -11.06 12.70 4.32
N ASN A 32 -9.87 12.43 4.88
CA ASN A 32 -8.61 12.87 4.28
C ASN A 32 -8.08 11.97 3.14
N GLN A 33 -8.81 10.90 2.77
CA GLN A 33 -8.39 9.99 1.69
C GLN A 33 -9.30 9.99 0.46
N GLU A 34 -10.49 10.64 0.49
CA GLU A 34 -11.44 10.62 -0.64
C GLU A 34 -11.53 11.95 -1.44
N ASP A 35 -10.95 13.07 -0.97
CA ASP A 35 -11.09 14.40 -1.63
C ASP A 35 -9.92 14.84 -2.53
N ARG A 36 -9.12 13.91 -3.08
CA ARG A 36 -8.12 14.24 -4.15
C ARG A 36 -8.49 13.74 -5.55
N LEU A 37 -9.78 13.45 -5.77
CA LEU A 37 -10.30 12.97 -7.05
C LEU A 37 -11.57 13.72 -7.43
N LYS A 38 -11.46 15.04 -7.63
CA LYS A 38 -12.35 15.87 -8.48
C LYS A 38 -11.96 17.34 -8.33
N SER A 39 -11.22 17.87 -9.30
CA SER A 39 -11.26 19.26 -9.75
C SER A 39 -9.95 19.57 -10.45
N SER A 40 -9.99 19.71 -11.79
CA SER A 40 -9.30 20.76 -12.55
C SER A 40 -9.53 20.49 -14.04
N THR A 41 -10.74 20.83 -14.51
CA THR A 41 -10.97 21.19 -15.90
C THR A 41 -11.40 22.65 -15.91
N GLU A 42 -10.64 23.43 -16.67
CA GLU A 42 -10.91 24.78 -17.20
C GLU A 42 -10.94 25.97 -16.24
N GLY A 43 -10.05 26.92 -16.54
CA GLY A 43 -9.89 28.22 -15.90
C GLY A 43 -8.64 28.92 -16.43
N GLU A 44 -8.71 29.39 -17.67
CA GLU A 44 -7.72 30.27 -18.30
C GLU A 44 -7.53 31.57 -17.49
N HIS A 45 -6.29 31.97 -17.25
CA HIS A 45 -5.91 33.38 -17.39
C HIS A 45 -4.43 33.51 -17.78
N GLN A 46 -4.25 34.12 -18.95
CA GLN A 46 -2.98 34.47 -19.58
C GLN A 46 -2.19 35.54 -18.81
N SER A 47 -0.87 35.40 -18.83
CA SER A 47 0.11 36.42 -19.26
C SER A 47 1.47 35.69 -19.42
N ASP A 48 1.82 35.27 -20.64
CA ASP A 48 2.75 35.95 -21.58
C ASP A 48 4.12 36.23 -20.93
N LEU A 49 5.18 35.45 -21.15
CA LEU A 49 6.04 35.30 -22.35
C LEU A 49 7.24 34.42 -21.87
N GLN A 50 7.92 33.50 -22.57
CA GLN A 50 8.05 33.18 -23.98
C GLN A 50 8.82 31.83 -24.10
N ARG A 51 8.21 30.84 -24.77
CA ARG A 51 8.83 29.81 -25.63
C ARG A 51 10.09 29.04 -25.16
N LYS A 52 9.86 27.81 -24.69
CA LYS A 52 10.09 26.59 -25.50
C LYS A 52 9.13 25.51 -25.01
N SER A 53 8.22 25.06 -25.88
CA SER A 53 7.12 24.16 -25.52
C SER A 53 7.61 22.71 -25.33
N PRO A 54 6.78 21.88 -24.69
CA PRO A 54 7.17 20.71 -23.91
C PRO A 54 6.66 19.42 -24.56
N GLU A 55 7.53 18.45 -24.89
CA GLU A 55 6.98 17.17 -25.41
C GLU A 55 7.87 15.93 -25.32
N LEU A 56 8.96 15.96 -24.56
CA LEU A 56 9.92 14.84 -24.58
C LEU A 56 10.32 14.26 -23.21
N PHE A 57 9.83 14.78 -22.09
CA PHE A 57 10.21 14.28 -20.76
C PHE A 57 9.16 13.41 -20.06
N SER A 58 7.95 13.27 -20.60
CA SER A 58 6.89 12.44 -20.02
C SER A 58 6.59 11.16 -20.80
N LYS A 59 7.28 10.91 -21.91
CA LYS A 59 7.03 9.74 -22.77
C LYS A 59 7.92 8.53 -22.47
N ASP A 60 9.03 8.73 -21.75
CA ASP A 60 10.06 7.70 -21.57
C ASP A 60 10.16 7.10 -20.16
N LEU A 61 9.35 7.53 -19.19
CA LEU A 61 9.24 6.81 -17.90
C LEU A 61 8.39 5.53 -17.99
N ASN A 62 7.75 5.28 -19.14
CA ASN A 62 6.93 4.11 -19.41
C ASN A 62 7.41 3.31 -20.63
N ALA A 63 8.57 3.65 -21.19
CA ALA A 63 9.14 3.01 -22.37
C ALA A 63 10.43 2.27 -21.97
N ASN A 64 10.35 0.95 -21.84
CA ASN A 64 11.43 0.01 -21.53
C ASN A 64 11.80 -0.24 -20.06
N SER A 65 10.84 -0.27 -19.14
CA SER A 65 10.96 -1.26 -18.05
C SER A 65 10.37 -2.55 -18.57
N ASP A 66 11.18 -3.59 -18.76
CA ASP A 66 10.68 -4.95 -18.91
C ASP A 66 9.65 -5.18 -17.80
N LYS A 67 8.37 -5.25 -18.15
CA LYS A 67 7.30 -5.46 -17.16
C LYS A 67 7.65 -6.75 -16.44
N ASN A 68 7.68 -6.68 -15.10
CA ASN A 68 7.95 -7.84 -14.25
C ASN A 68 7.19 -9.07 -14.78
N LYS A 69 7.88 -10.19 -15.01
CA LYS A 69 7.23 -11.38 -15.60
C LYS A 69 6.19 -11.95 -14.65
N TYR A 70 6.55 -12.04 -13.36
CA TYR A 70 5.79 -12.68 -12.30
C TYR A 70 5.28 -11.69 -11.25
N TYR A 71 4.20 -12.04 -10.56
CA TYR A 71 3.83 -11.41 -9.29
C TYR A 71 4.93 -11.65 -8.27
N PHE A 72 5.37 -10.60 -7.60
CA PHE A 72 6.46 -10.68 -6.63
C PHE A 72 6.13 -9.89 -5.37
N VAL A 73 6.69 -10.34 -4.26
CA VAL A 73 6.66 -9.62 -2.99
C VAL A 73 7.94 -8.81 -2.88
N TYR A 74 7.80 -7.52 -2.56
CA TYR A 74 8.92 -6.67 -2.19
C TYR A 74 8.82 -6.36 -0.70
N LEU A 75 9.78 -6.87 0.06
CA LEU A 75 9.92 -6.63 1.49
C LEU A 75 10.82 -5.44 1.71
N ARG A 76 10.20 -4.29 2.03
CA ARG A 76 10.92 -3.08 2.40
C ARG A 76 11.13 -3.04 3.90
N GLN A 77 12.37 -2.83 4.33
CA GLN A 77 12.72 -2.82 5.74
C GLN A 77 13.24 -1.46 6.16
N GLY A 78 12.77 -0.99 7.32
CA GLY A 78 13.38 0.15 8.00
C GLY A 78 14.70 -0.22 8.68
N ASN A 79 15.40 0.82 9.17
CA ASN A 79 16.51 0.71 10.13
C ASN A 79 17.72 -0.11 9.65
N GLY A 80 18.26 0.20 8.46
CA GLY A 80 19.53 -0.35 7.99
C GLY A 80 19.48 -1.83 7.57
N ASN A 81 18.30 -2.42 7.55
CA ASN A 81 18.08 -3.75 7.02
C ASN A 81 17.97 -3.73 5.50
N SER A 82 18.54 -4.74 4.84
CA SER A 82 18.40 -4.90 3.40
C SER A 82 16.96 -5.25 3.02
N ASP A 83 16.46 -4.58 1.99
CA ASP A 83 15.26 -4.95 1.28
C ASP A 83 15.46 -6.30 0.56
N THR A 84 14.40 -7.09 0.46
CA THR A 84 14.43 -8.39 -0.23
C THR A 84 13.22 -8.54 -1.13
N SER A 85 13.33 -9.39 -2.15
CA SER A 85 12.22 -9.69 -3.04
C SER A 85 12.14 -11.18 -3.34
N PHE A 86 10.94 -11.65 -3.64
CA PHE A 86 10.72 -13.04 -3.99
C PHE A 86 9.43 -13.25 -4.78
N VAL A 87 9.36 -14.33 -5.55
CA VAL A 87 8.20 -14.73 -6.36
C VAL A 87 7.40 -15.84 -5.66
N PRO A 88 6.18 -15.61 -5.17
CA PRO A 88 5.35 -16.67 -4.59
C PRO A 88 4.84 -17.63 -5.66
N GLU A 89 4.97 -18.93 -5.44
CA GLU A 89 4.56 -19.97 -6.41
C GLU A 89 3.04 -20.05 -6.55
N THR A 90 2.33 -19.92 -5.44
CA THR A 90 0.86 -19.91 -5.42
C THR A 90 0.25 -18.77 -6.22
N LEU A 91 0.94 -17.62 -6.30
CA LEU A 91 0.52 -16.49 -7.13
C LEU A 91 0.97 -16.60 -8.58
N ASN A 92 1.89 -17.52 -8.88
CA ASN A 92 2.47 -17.69 -10.21
C ASN A 92 2.50 -19.18 -10.62
N PRO A 93 1.34 -19.77 -10.97
CA PRO A 93 1.29 -21.14 -11.45
C PRO A 93 2.22 -21.35 -12.65
N GLY A 94 3.12 -22.34 -12.58
CA GLY A 94 4.10 -22.62 -13.62
C GLY A 94 5.37 -21.77 -13.57
N TYR A 95 5.59 -21.00 -12.50
CA TYR A 95 6.88 -20.35 -12.24
C TYR A 95 7.99 -21.38 -12.06
N ASP A 96 9.02 -21.30 -12.90
CA ASP A 96 10.23 -22.09 -12.79
C ASP A 96 11.26 -21.36 -11.91
N LYS A 97 11.59 -21.96 -10.76
CA LYS A 97 12.57 -21.42 -9.80
C LYS A 97 14.00 -21.37 -10.35
N THR A 98 14.27 -22.09 -11.44
CA THR A 98 15.58 -22.10 -12.09
C THR A 98 15.75 -20.95 -13.08
N GLU A 99 14.65 -20.31 -13.51
CA GLU A 99 14.69 -19.10 -14.32
C GLU A 99 15.05 -17.87 -13.47
N SER A 100 15.65 -16.87 -14.13
CA SER A 100 15.79 -15.54 -13.53
C SER A 100 14.43 -14.98 -13.15
N MET A 101 14.30 -14.47 -11.92
CA MET A 101 13.06 -13.85 -11.43
C MET A 101 12.64 -12.63 -12.26
N ASN A 102 13.61 -12.00 -12.94
CA ASN A 102 13.42 -10.79 -13.75
C ASN A 102 12.56 -9.74 -13.02
N ILE A 103 13.00 -9.41 -11.80
CA ILE A 103 12.37 -8.41 -10.94
C ILE A 103 13.07 -7.06 -11.19
N SER A 104 12.32 -6.07 -11.63
CA SER A 104 12.74 -4.69 -11.80
C SER A 104 11.86 -3.78 -10.94
N ILE A 105 12.49 -2.89 -10.18
CA ILE A 105 11.82 -1.98 -9.25
C ILE A 105 12.35 -0.58 -9.51
N SER A 106 11.44 0.33 -9.83
CA SER A 106 11.74 1.74 -9.91
C SER A 106 11.41 2.43 -8.59
N PHE A 107 12.12 3.52 -8.32
CA PHE A 107 11.96 4.30 -7.11
C PHE A 107 11.75 5.77 -7.49
N ASP A 108 10.93 6.48 -6.72
CA ASP A 108 10.82 7.92 -6.85
C ASP A 108 12.02 8.66 -6.23
N ASP A 109 12.03 9.98 -6.33
CA ASP A 109 13.11 10.84 -5.79
C ASP A 109 13.24 10.76 -4.26
N TYR A 110 12.21 10.25 -3.57
CA TYR A 110 12.21 10.01 -2.13
C TYR A 110 12.63 8.56 -1.78
N GLY A 111 13.02 7.80 -2.80
CA GLY A 111 13.40 6.41 -2.68
C GLY A 111 12.22 5.51 -2.34
N ILE A 112 10.96 5.90 -2.55
CA ILE A 112 9.77 5.08 -2.35
C ILE A 112 9.58 4.21 -3.61
N PRO A 113 9.29 2.90 -3.50
CA PRO A 113 9.14 2.05 -4.67
C PRO A 113 7.90 2.51 -5.45
N ALA A 114 8.07 2.75 -6.74
CA ALA A 114 6.97 3.09 -7.63
C ALA A 114 5.98 1.93 -7.69
N LYS A 115 4.70 2.24 -7.87
CA LYS A 115 3.67 1.20 -7.95
C LYS A 115 3.86 0.36 -9.22
N ASP A 116 3.93 -0.95 -9.01
CA ASP A 116 3.86 -1.95 -10.06
C ASP A 116 2.65 -2.87 -9.80
N GLU A 117 1.92 -3.21 -10.86
CA GLU A 117 0.72 -4.05 -10.81
C GLU A 117 1.02 -5.42 -10.19
N LYS A 118 2.19 -5.99 -10.49
CA LYS A 118 2.64 -7.30 -10.03
C LYS A 118 3.40 -7.25 -8.70
N MET A 119 3.74 -6.07 -8.20
CA MET A 119 4.42 -5.91 -6.90
C MET A 119 3.44 -5.92 -5.72
N ILE A 120 3.70 -6.76 -4.73
CA ILE A 120 3.08 -6.72 -3.41
C ILE A 120 4.10 -6.11 -2.43
N LEU A 121 3.92 -4.83 -2.13
CA LEU A 121 4.83 -4.07 -1.26
C LEU A 121 4.46 -4.29 0.22
N ILE A 122 5.38 -4.87 0.99
CA ILE A 122 5.22 -5.15 2.42
C ILE A 122 6.30 -4.42 3.19
N TYR A 123 5.89 -3.68 4.22
CA TYR A 123 6.80 -2.95 5.10
C TYR A 123 7.05 -3.71 6.40
N ASP A 124 8.31 -3.80 6.81
CA ASP A 124 8.73 -4.36 8.11
C ASP A 124 8.10 -5.71 8.44
N TYR A 125 7.98 -6.58 7.44
CA TYR A 125 7.38 -7.92 7.56
C TYR A 125 5.91 -7.92 8.02
N LYS A 126 5.20 -6.80 7.92
CA LYS A 126 3.79 -6.66 8.33
C LYS A 126 2.89 -6.65 7.09
N ILE A 127 2.16 -7.75 6.90
CA ILE A 127 1.14 -7.86 5.84
C ILE A 127 -0.06 -7.00 6.21
N SER A 128 -0.30 -5.93 5.46
CA SER A 128 -1.47 -5.05 5.66
C SER A 128 -2.74 -5.66 5.06
N GLU A 129 -3.91 -5.12 5.43
CA GLU A 129 -5.18 -5.51 4.81
C GLU A 129 -5.21 -5.23 3.30
N SER A 130 -4.56 -4.15 2.85
CA SER A 130 -4.41 -3.88 1.42
C SER A 130 -3.58 -4.95 0.72
N ASN A 131 -2.52 -5.48 1.37
CA ASN A 131 -1.76 -6.61 0.84
C ASN A 131 -2.62 -7.87 0.76
N LYS A 132 -3.38 -8.18 1.82
CA LYS A 132 -4.28 -9.34 1.85
C LYS A 132 -5.32 -9.27 0.75
N GLN A 133 -5.94 -8.10 0.55
CA GLN A 133 -6.90 -7.89 -0.53
C GLN A 133 -6.26 -8.11 -1.90
N LYS A 134 -5.08 -7.54 -2.15
CA LYS A 134 -4.35 -7.75 -3.41
C LYS A 134 -3.98 -9.22 -3.63
N ILE A 135 -3.52 -9.92 -2.59
CA ILE A 135 -3.24 -11.37 -2.64
C ILE A 135 -4.52 -12.14 -3.00
N LYS A 136 -5.66 -11.80 -2.39
CA LYS A 136 -6.97 -12.42 -2.69
C LYS A 136 -7.40 -12.17 -4.14
N GLU A 137 -7.22 -10.95 -4.64
CA GLU A 137 -7.53 -10.58 -6.02
C GLU A 137 -6.70 -11.38 -7.04
N ILE A 138 -5.42 -11.63 -6.75
CA ILE A 138 -4.52 -12.38 -7.64
C ILE A 138 -4.78 -13.90 -7.55
N ALA A 139 -4.88 -14.44 -6.33
CA ALA A 139 -4.99 -15.89 -6.10
C ALA A 139 -6.41 -16.43 -6.35
N GLY A 140 -7.44 -15.59 -6.26
CA GLY A 140 -8.82 -16.01 -6.16
C GLY A 140 -9.16 -16.61 -4.78
N GLU A 141 -10.45 -16.82 -4.51
CA GLU A 141 -10.92 -17.29 -3.20
C GLU A 141 -10.37 -18.68 -2.84
N GLU A 142 -10.21 -19.55 -3.84
CA GLU A 142 -9.78 -20.94 -3.65
C GLU A 142 -8.33 -21.05 -3.17
N ASN A 143 -7.43 -20.19 -3.68
CA ASN A 143 -6.00 -20.24 -3.39
C ASN A 143 -5.53 -19.16 -2.41
N TYR A 144 -6.42 -18.25 -1.99
CA TYR A 144 -6.07 -17.12 -1.12
C TYR A 144 -5.35 -17.55 0.17
N GLU A 145 -5.93 -18.47 0.94
CA GLU A 145 -5.36 -18.93 2.21
C GLU A 145 -3.99 -19.59 2.01
N LYS A 146 -3.84 -20.37 0.94
CA LYS A 146 -2.58 -21.03 0.59
C LYS A 146 -1.51 -19.99 0.21
N ALA A 147 -1.89 -18.97 -0.56
CA ALA A 147 -0.98 -17.92 -1.00
C ALA A 147 -0.55 -17.00 0.14
N LEU A 148 -1.48 -16.62 1.02
CA LEU A 148 -1.17 -15.84 2.21
C LEU A 148 -0.20 -16.60 3.10
N LYS A 149 -0.47 -17.89 3.36
CA LYS A 149 0.40 -18.74 4.17
C LYS A 149 1.82 -18.88 3.60
N GLU A 150 1.95 -19.10 2.29
CA GLU A 150 3.27 -19.18 1.64
C GLU A 150 4.07 -17.88 1.86
N ILE A 151 3.43 -16.73 1.66
CA ILE A 151 4.08 -15.42 1.84
C ILE A 151 4.49 -15.20 3.31
N GLU A 152 3.64 -15.58 4.26
CA GLU A 152 3.94 -15.50 5.70
C GLU A 152 5.12 -16.39 6.09
N GLU A 153 5.17 -17.62 5.59
CA GLU A 153 6.28 -18.56 5.84
C GLU A 153 7.59 -18.02 5.29
N ARG A 154 7.60 -17.54 4.04
CA ARG A 154 8.78 -16.95 3.38
C ARG A 154 9.29 -15.70 4.09
N ILE A 155 8.37 -14.88 4.62
CA ILE A 155 8.69 -13.74 5.48
C ILE A 155 9.34 -14.22 6.79
N GLY A 156 8.80 -15.28 7.41
CA GLY A 156 9.32 -15.86 8.65
C GLY A 156 10.74 -16.41 8.52
N GLU A 157 11.03 -17.15 7.44
CA GLU A 157 12.37 -17.69 7.14
C GLU A 157 13.43 -16.58 7.02
N GLY A 158 13.08 -15.48 6.36
CA GLY A 158 13.94 -14.31 6.23
C GLY A 158 14.27 -13.62 7.56
N ARG A 159 13.43 -13.79 8.59
CA ARG A 159 13.67 -13.25 9.95
C ARG A 159 14.54 -14.16 10.80
N ALA A 160 14.42 -15.48 10.63
CA ALA A 160 15.23 -16.45 11.37
C ALA A 160 16.69 -16.54 10.89
N SER A 161 16.96 -16.04 9.67
CA SER A 161 18.28 -16.10 9.04
C SER A 161 19.15 -14.85 9.28
N LYS A 162 18.65 -13.84 10.00
CA LYS A 162 19.36 -12.61 10.40
C LYS A 162 19.65 -12.61 11.90
#